data_AF-K8MMJ7-F1
#
_entry.id   AF-K8MMJ7-F1
#
_cell.length_a   1.000
_cell.length_b   1.000
_cell.length_c   1.000
_cell.angle_alpha   90.00
_cell.angle_beta   90.00
_cell.angle_gamma   90.00
#
_symmetry.space_group_name_H-M   'P 1'
#
loop_
_entity.id
_entity.type
_entity.pdbx_description
1 polymer ?
#
loop_
_entity_poly.entity_id
_entity_poly.type
_entity_poly.pdbx_seq_one_letter_code
_entity_poly.pdbx_strand_id
1 'polypeptide(L)'
;MFIAMDKNQKRWNCLEEIPDVSKGPFYCLACNSPVRLKNGTVLRAHFAHVELQHCPYHHEAESLEHLELKASLYNWASKESRTEVESYLADFQQIADLLVVDKKLALEVQCSSLSLERLKERSDAYRSHGYQVYWLLGKKLWLKERLTKLQAGFLYFSQNRGFHLWELDLSKKELRLQYLIHEDLRGRLHYQTEIFPFGQKSLLEVLRTPYLSQPMQQMAVVLDRTFLTYVQQQLFYRHPKWMRLQEELYLQGHHLMELGLDFFYPLCRPILSQNLLQIEEDVEDYYQQFMTYYQSQGIQPVQILYPPRFYAQQKS
;
A
#
# COMPACT_ATOMS: atom_id res chain seq x y z
N MET A 1 17.48 0.31 14.25
CA MET A 1 17.20 -1.11 14.02
C MET A 1 17.10 -1.78 15.38
N PHE A 2 16.28 -2.80 15.58
CA PHE A 2 16.14 -3.50 16.86
C PHE A 2 17.12 -4.66 17.04
N ILE A 3 17.70 -5.16 15.95
CA ILE A 3 18.60 -6.31 15.96
C ILE A 3 20.05 -5.89 15.70
N ALA A 4 20.99 -6.48 16.44
CA ALA A 4 22.42 -6.43 16.11
C ALA A 4 23.12 -7.71 16.60
N MET A 5 24.33 -7.97 16.11
CA MET A 5 25.22 -9.00 16.66
C MET A 5 26.27 -8.39 17.55
N ASP A 6 26.70 -9.09 18.60
CA ASP A 6 27.94 -8.76 19.30
C ASP A 6 29.17 -9.45 18.68
N LYS A 7 30.35 -9.16 19.23
CA LYS A 7 31.62 -9.77 18.83
C LYS A 7 31.66 -11.31 18.90
N ASN A 8 30.78 -11.93 19.68
CA ASN A 8 30.68 -13.38 19.85
C ASN A 8 29.63 -13.99 18.91
N GLN A 9 29.13 -13.23 17.93
CA GLN A 9 28.05 -13.65 17.02
C GLN A 9 26.71 -13.91 17.74
N LYS A 10 26.54 -13.43 18.98
CA LYS A 10 25.24 -13.49 19.66
C LYS A 10 24.33 -12.42 19.05
N ARG A 11 23.15 -12.82 18.58
CA ARG A 11 22.09 -11.92 18.13
C ARG A 11 21.36 -11.32 19.33
N TRP A 12 21.22 -9.99 19.34
CA TRP A 12 20.50 -9.22 20.33
C TRP A 12 19.24 -8.63 19.73
N ASN A 13 18.12 -8.72 20.45
CA ASN A 13 16.84 -8.13 20.08
C ASN A 13 16.38 -7.16 21.17
N CYS A 14 16.50 -5.86 20.92
CA CYS A 14 16.11 -4.82 21.89
C CYS A 14 14.62 -4.82 22.25
N LEU A 15 13.78 -5.55 21.51
CA LEU A 15 12.36 -5.73 21.84
C LEU A 15 12.11 -6.77 22.93
N GLU A 16 13.04 -7.72 23.10
CA GLU A 16 12.95 -8.82 24.06
C GLU A 16 13.90 -8.59 25.23
N GLU A 17 15.15 -8.26 24.95
CA GLU A 17 16.20 -8.04 25.94
C GLU A 17 17.11 -6.90 25.46
N ILE A 18 17.23 -5.87 26.30
CA ILE A 18 18.16 -4.76 26.04
C ILE A 18 19.56 -5.19 26.52
N PRO A 19 20.57 -5.31 25.64
CA PRO A 19 21.90 -5.66 26.08
C PRO A 19 22.52 -4.56 26.95
N ASP A 20 23.37 -4.97 27.88
CA ASP A 20 24.30 -4.04 28.53
C ASP A 20 25.29 -3.50 27.47
N VAL A 21 25.60 -2.20 27.53
CA VAL A 21 26.52 -1.53 26.61
C VAL A 21 27.90 -2.22 26.57
N SER A 22 28.34 -2.81 27.69
CA SER A 22 29.58 -3.57 27.82
C SER A 22 29.62 -4.87 27.00
N LYS A 23 28.48 -5.37 26.52
CA LYS A 23 28.40 -6.53 25.60
C LYS A 23 28.84 -6.19 24.19
N GLY A 24 28.98 -4.91 23.86
CA GLY A 24 29.53 -4.48 22.58
C GLY A 24 31.00 -4.87 22.37
N PRO A 25 31.59 -4.54 21.20
CA PRO A 25 30.99 -3.81 20.09
C PRO A 25 29.84 -4.58 19.42
N PHE A 26 28.89 -3.83 18.86
CA PHE A 26 27.74 -4.37 18.12
C PHE A 26 27.89 -4.11 16.62
N TYR A 27 27.33 -5.01 15.82
CA TYR A 27 27.44 -5.01 14.37
C TYR A 27 26.07 -5.21 13.72
N CYS A 28 25.84 -4.48 12.62
CA CYS A 28 24.66 -4.64 11.77
C CYS A 28 24.68 -6.00 11.06
N LEU A 29 23.56 -6.73 11.08
CA LEU A 29 23.43 -8.02 10.38
C LEU A 29 23.58 -7.92 8.85
N ALA A 30 23.26 -6.77 8.28
CA ALA A 30 23.25 -6.57 6.83
C ALA A 30 24.64 -6.34 6.24
N CYS A 31 25.41 -5.45 6.88
CA CYS A 31 26.65 -4.91 6.33
C CYS A 31 27.86 -5.16 7.23
N ASN A 32 27.65 -5.78 8.40
CA ASN A 32 28.67 -6.00 9.43
C ASN A 32 29.37 -4.71 9.91
N SER A 33 28.84 -3.53 9.59
CA SER A 33 29.37 -2.25 10.07
C SER A 33 29.03 -2.04 11.56
N PRO A 34 29.87 -1.31 12.31
CA PRO A 34 29.60 -1.00 13.72
C PRO A 34 28.30 -0.22 13.93
N VAL A 35 27.53 -0.63 14.94
CA VAL A 35 26.34 0.06 15.42
C VAL A 35 26.48 0.37 16.92
N ARG A 36 25.83 1.45 17.37
CA ARG A 36 25.76 1.86 18.77
C ARG A 36 24.38 1.55 19.34
N LEU A 37 24.34 0.93 20.51
CA LEU A 37 23.12 0.84 21.30
C LEU A 37 22.72 2.25 21.77
N LYS A 38 21.52 2.67 21.43
CA LYS A 38 20.87 3.88 21.90
C LYS A 38 19.76 3.45 22.85
N ASN A 39 19.91 3.77 24.12
CA ASN A 39 18.91 3.51 25.15
C ASN A 39 18.63 4.81 25.92
N GLY A 40 17.84 5.69 25.30
CA GLY A 40 17.49 6.99 25.85
C GLY A 40 16.14 6.98 26.55
N THR A 41 15.78 8.09 27.17
CA THR A 41 14.46 8.26 27.82
C THR A 41 13.34 8.55 26.83
N VAL A 42 13.67 9.03 25.63
CA VAL A 42 12.70 9.47 24.59
C VAL A 42 12.45 8.38 23.55
N LEU A 43 13.52 7.75 23.06
CA LEU A 43 13.46 6.68 22.07
C LEU A 43 13.75 5.36 22.75
N ARG A 44 12.92 4.35 22.45
CA ARG A 44 13.15 3.00 22.94
C ARG A 44 14.50 2.46 22.48
N ALA A 45 14.98 1.44 23.20
CA ALA A 45 16.27 0.84 22.90
C ALA A 45 16.34 0.36 21.43
N HIS A 46 17.34 0.84 20.71
CA HIS A 46 17.60 0.46 19.32
C HIS A 46 19.10 0.60 19.01
N PHE A 47 19.55 -0.03 17.94
CA PHE A 47 20.87 0.15 17.38
C PHE A 47 20.85 1.19 16.26
N ALA A 48 21.85 2.05 16.24
CA ALA A 48 22.06 3.06 15.20
C ALA A 48 23.47 2.91 14.62
N HIS A 49 23.59 2.95 13.29
CA HIS A 49 24.88 2.93 12.61
C HIS A 49 25.76 4.08 13.09
N VAL A 50 27.06 3.80 13.30
CA VAL A 50 28.05 4.85 13.62
C VAL A 50 28.33 5.70 12.39
N GLU A 51 28.48 5.04 11.24
CA GLU A 51 28.65 5.64 9.92
C GLU A 51 27.73 4.91 8.94
N LEU A 52 27.01 5.65 8.11
CA LEU A 52 25.96 5.10 7.25
C LEU A 52 26.44 4.69 5.84
N GLN A 53 27.67 5.08 5.45
CA GLN A 53 28.10 5.14 4.05
C GLN A 53 28.16 3.80 3.29
N HIS A 54 28.03 2.66 3.98
CA HIS A 54 28.17 1.33 3.37
C HIS A 54 27.04 0.34 3.69
N CYS A 55 25.93 0.80 4.27
CA CYS A 55 24.79 -0.08 4.52
C CYS A 55 23.85 -0.08 3.30
N PRO A 56 23.54 -1.25 2.70
CA PRO A 56 22.56 -1.32 1.60
C PRO A 56 21.16 -0.86 2.02
N TYR A 57 20.90 -0.80 3.33
CA TYR A 57 19.67 -0.31 3.94
C TYR A 57 19.78 1.16 4.42
N HIS A 58 20.85 1.90 4.07
CA HIS A 58 21.02 3.30 4.50
C HIS A 58 19.87 4.21 4.04
N HIS A 59 19.31 3.98 2.84
CA HIS A 59 18.19 4.79 2.33
C HIS A 59 16.93 4.68 3.21
N GLU A 60 16.87 3.67 4.07
CA GLU A 60 15.84 3.43 5.09
C GLU A 60 16.37 3.86 6.46
N ALA A 61 16.91 5.08 6.57
CA ALA A 61 17.25 5.64 7.88
C ALA A 61 15.99 5.60 8.76
N GLU A 62 16.00 4.71 9.75
CA GLU A 62 14.81 4.44 10.53
C GLU A 62 14.38 5.68 11.30
N SER A 63 13.23 6.23 10.91
CA SER A 63 12.61 7.32 11.64
C SER A 63 12.01 6.79 12.96
N LEU A 64 11.75 7.70 13.90
CA LEU A 64 10.97 7.36 15.10
C LEU A 64 9.64 6.69 14.74
N GLU A 65 8.97 7.18 13.70
CA GLU A 65 7.72 6.60 13.20
C GLU A 65 7.90 5.14 12.78
N HIS A 66 8.95 4.85 12.00
CA HIS A 66 9.23 3.49 11.53
C HIS A 66 9.54 2.54 12.69
N LEU A 67 10.40 2.96 13.63
CA LEU A 67 10.75 2.19 14.82
C LEU A 67 9.51 1.85 15.67
N GLU A 68 8.69 2.85 16.00
CA GLU A 68 7.53 2.65 16.88
C GLU A 68 6.39 1.85 16.21
N LEU A 69 6.21 1.99 14.90
CA LEU A 69 5.27 1.16 14.14
C LEU A 69 5.72 -0.30 14.08
N LYS A 70 7.00 -0.54 13.75
CA LYS A 70 7.59 -1.89 13.72
C LYS A 70 7.47 -2.57 15.07
N ALA A 71 7.81 -1.85 16.14
CA ALA A 71 7.63 -2.27 17.52
C ALA A 71 6.18 -2.64 17.87
N SER A 72 5.22 -1.79 17.49
CA SER A 72 3.80 -2.01 17.76
C SER A 72 3.27 -3.24 17.03
N LEU A 73 3.66 -3.41 15.77
CA LEU A 73 3.31 -4.58 14.97
C LEU A 73 3.94 -5.86 15.52
N TYR A 74 5.18 -5.81 16.00
CA TYR A 74 5.85 -6.96 16.60
C TYR A 74 5.10 -7.43 17.84
N ASN A 75 4.83 -6.50 18.75
CA ASN A 75 4.04 -6.78 19.95
C ASN A 75 2.62 -7.27 19.64
N TRP A 76 2.05 -6.88 18.51
CA TRP A 76 0.73 -7.33 18.09
C TRP A 76 0.79 -8.75 17.52
N ALA A 77 1.65 -8.99 16.54
CA ALA A 77 1.80 -10.29 15.85
C ALA A 77 2.30 -11.40 16.80
N SER A 78 3.24 -11.08 17.68
CA SER A 78 3.85 -12.04 18.62
C SER A 78 2.87 -12.57 19.68
N LYS A 79 1.68 -11.98 19.82
CA LYS A 79 0.64 -12.52 20.72
C LYS A 79 0.04 -13.84 20.23
N GLU A 80 0.10 -14.09 18.92
CA GLU A 80 -0.64 -15.18 18.28
C GLU A 80 0.20 -16.05 17.35
N SER A 81 1.41 -15.63 17.01
CA SER A 81 2.26 -16.35 16.07
C SER A 81 3.73 -16.09 16.33
N ARG A 82 4.58 -17.06 15.99
CA ARG A 82 6.02 -16.88 16.05
C ARG A 82 6.42 -15.79 15.06
N THR A 83 6.78 -14.63 15.59
CA THR A 83 7.15 -13.46 14.81
C THR A 83 8.59 -13.06 15.13
N GLU A 84 9.36 -12.75 14.11
CA GLU A 84 10.71 -12.19 14.22
C GLU A 84 10.72 -10.77 13.69
N VAL A 85 11.44 -9.86 14.37
CA VAL A 85 11.70 -8.50 13.88
C VAL A 85 13.05 -8.46 13.16
N GLU A 86 13.14 -7.68 12.08
CA GLU A 86 14.34 -7.53 11.25
C GLU A 86 14.96 -8.90 10.91
N SER A 87 14.14 -9.78 10.35
CA SER A 87 14.54 -11.14 10.00
C SER A 87 15.32 -11.13 8.70
N TYR A 88 16.59 -11.57 8.75
CA TYR A 88 17.45 -11.66 7.58
C TYR A 88 17.19 -12.95 6.81
N LEU A 89 16.73 -12.78 5.58
CA LEU A 89 16.38 -13.84 4.64
C LEU A 89 17.55 -14.01 3.68
N ALA A 90 18.49 -14.88 4.08
CA ALA A 90 19.78 -15.04 3.41
C ALA A 90 19.65 -15.45 1.92
N ASP A 91 18.64 -16.25 1.58
CA ASP A 91 18.41 -16.77 0.23
C ASP A 91 18.30 -15.66 -0.83
N PHE A 92 17.72 -14.51 -0.45
CA PHE A 92 17.57 -13.34 -1.32
C PHE A 92 18.09 -12.05 -0.68
N GLN A 93 18.96 -12.19 0.34
CA GLN A 93 19.69 -11.12 1.02
C GLN A 93 18.82 -9.93 1.48
N GLN A 94 17.58 -10.20 1.88
CA GLN A 94 16.63 -9.18 2.31
C GLN A 94 16.41 -9.20 3.82
N ILE A 95 16.11 -8.05 4.42
CA ILE A 95 15.65 -7.95 5.80
C ILE A 95 14.17 -7.60 5.77
N ALA A 96 13.33 -8.51 6.25
CA ALA A 96 11.93 -8.20 6.52
C ALA A 96 11.82 -7.40 7.81
N ASP A 97 11.09 -6.27 7.80
CA ASP A 97 10.84 -5.53 9.04
C ASP A 97 10.21 -6.43 10.12
N LEU A 98 9.22 -7.24 9.73
CA LEU A 98 8.72 -8.36 10.52
C LEU A 98 8.49 -9.59 9.65
N LEU A 99 8.73 -10.77 10.22
CA LEU A 99 8.43 -12.05 9.62
C LEU A 99 7.58 -12.90 10.56
N VAL A 100 6.37 -13.24 10.15
CA VAL A 100 5.56 -14.27 10.81
C VAL A 100 5.99 -15.62 10.23
N VAL A 101 6.87 -16.30 10.96
CA VAL A 101 7.69 -17.43 10.48
C VAL A 101 6.81 -18.57 9.98
N ASP A 102 5.83 -18.98 10.79
CA ASP A 102 4.97 -20.14 10.50
C ASP A 102 4.05 -19.92 9.29
N LYS A 103 3.91 -18.67 8.82
CA LYS A 103 3.06 -18.28 7.70
C LYS A 103 3.85 -17.84 6.48
N LYS A 104 5.19 -17.78 6.56
CA LYS A 104 6.05 -17.13 5.55
C LYS A 104 5.49 -15.76 5.13
N LEU A 105 5.07 -14.97 6.12
CA LEU A 105 4.45 -13.67 5.88
C LEU A 105 5.39 -12.55 6.33
N ALA A 106 5.86 -11.76 5.38
CA ALA A 106 6.60 -10.54 5.63
C ALA A 106 5.65 -9.35 5.79
N LEU A 107 5.89 -8.52 6.81
CA LEU A 107 5.23 -7.23 6.99
C LEU A 107 6.30 -6.15 6.86
N GLU A 108 6.16 -5.28 5.86
CA GLU A 108 7.10 -4.20 5.56
C GLU A 108 6.49 -2.85 5.94
N VAL A 109 7.17 -2.10 6.80
CA VAL A 109 6.70 -0.78 7.25
C VAL A 109 7.36 0.27 6.38
N GLN A 110 6.58 0.99 5.56
CA GLN A 110 7.13 1.99 4.66
C GLN A 110 6.75 3.41 5.07
N CYS A 111 7.70 4.18 5.61
CA CYS A 111 7.47 5.57 6.06
C CYS A 111 8.03 6.66 5.12
N SER A 112 8.86 6.29 4.15
CA SER A 112 9.50 7.20 3.18
C SER A 112 9.31 6.70 1.75
N SER A 113 9.47 7.58 0.76
CA SER A 113 9.39 7.16 -0.64
C SER A 113 10.49 6.17 -0.99
N LEU A 114 10.16 5.12 -1.74
CA LEU A 114 11.14 4.29 -2.45
C LEU A 114 10.86 4.29 -3.96
N SER A 115 11.84 3.89 -4.77
CA SER A 115 11.62 3.75 -6.21
C SER A 115 10.67 2.59 -6.50
N LEU A 116 9.94 2.68 -7.62
CA LEU A 116 9.06 1.59 -8.06
C LEU A 116 9.83 0.31 -8.38
N GLU A 117 11.03 0.46 -8.96
CA GLU A 117 11.93 -0.65 -9.24
C GLU A 117 12.31 -1.39 -7.95
N ARG A 118 12.69 -0.66 -6.90
CA ARG A 118 13.02 -1.26 -5.61
C ARG A 118 11.81 -1.92 -4.94
N LEU A 119 10.62 -1.34 -5.10
CA LEU A 119 9.37 -1.91 -4.58
C LEU A 119 9.08 -3.25 -5.26
N LYS A 120 9.20 -3.26 -6.59
CA LYS A 120 9.03 -4.45 -7.42
C LYS A 120 10.04 -5.53 -7.06
N GLU A 121 11.33 -5.19 -7.03
CA GLU A 121 12.42 -6.10 -6.68
C GLU A 121 12.16 -6.80 -5.34
N ARG A 122 11.87 -6.02 -4.29
CA ARG A 122 11.59 -6.57 -2.95
C ARG A 122 10.34 -7.45 -2.93
N SER A 123 9.27 -7.02 -3.59
CA SER A 123 8.01 -7.77 -3.61
C SER A 123 8.16 -9.09 -4.38
N ASP A 124 8.86 -9.07 -5.52
CA ASP A 124 9.14 -10.24 -6.33
C ASP A 124 10.10 -11.21 -5.63
N ALA A 125 11.09 -10.70 -4.89
CA ALA A 125 11.99 -11.53 -4.11
C ALA A 125 11.23 -12.35 -3.06
N TYR A 126 10.31 -11.72 -2.30
CA TYR A 126 9.43 -12.46 -1.39
C TYR A 126 8.61 -13.53 -2.11
N ARG A 127 7.88 -13.15 -3.16
CA ARG A 127 6.96 -14.06 -3.88
C ARG A 127 7.68 -15.25 -4.49
N SER A 128 8.80 -15.02 -5.16
CA SER A 128 9.59 -16.08 -5.81
C SER A 128 10.16 -17.10 -4.80
N HIS A 129 10.32 -16.71 -3.53
CA HIS A 129 10.77 -17.58 -2.44
C HIS A 129 9.61 -18.13 -1.58
N GLY A 130 8.36 -17.96 -2.03
CA GLY A 130 7.17 -18.49 -1.37
C GLY A 130 6.74 -17.73 -0.12
N TYR A 131 7.12 -16.45 -0.01
CA TYR A 131 6.64 -15.55 1.03
C TYR A 131 5.50 -14.67 0.49
N GLN A 132 4.51 -14.42 1.34
CA GLN A 132 3.56 -13.33 1.14
C GLN A 132 4.14 -12.05 1.75
N VAL A 133 3.87 -10.89 1.16
CA VAL A 133 4.29 -9.58 1.70
C VAL A 133 3.12 -8.60 1.81
N TYR A 134 2.95 -7.99 2.98
CA TYR A 134 2.11 -6.80 3.17
C TYR A 134 2.95 -5.56 3.37
N TRP A 135 2.75 -4.56 2.50
CA TRP A 135 3.29 -3.22 2.65
C TRP A 135 2.33 -2.36 3.46
N LEU A 136 2.82 -1.81 4.58
CA LEU A 136 2.04 -1.04 5.54
C LEU A 136 2.56 0.40 5.59
N LEU A 137 1.74 1.35 5.15
CA LEU A 137 2.18 2.70 4.81
C LEU A 137 2.13 3.68 6.00
N GLY A 138 3.26 4.28 6.33
CA GLY A 138 3.37 5.41 7.26
C GLY A 138 2.78 6.70 6.68
N LYS A 139 2.62 7.72 7.54
CA LYS A 139 1.77 8.89 7.28
C LYS A 139 2.12 9.68 6.02
N LYS A 140 3.40 9.73 5.64
CA LYS A 140 3.86 10.46 4.44
C LYS A 140 3.37 9.84 3.14
N LEU A 141 3.04 8.55 3.14
CA LEU A 141 2.66 7.79 1.95
C LEU A 141 1.15 7.51 1.85
N TRP A 142 0.36 7.94 2.84
CA TRP A 142 -1.09 7.79 2.83
C TRP A 142 -1.73 8.36 1.57
N LEU A 143 -2.85 7.77 1.17
CA LEU A 143 -3.68 8.27 0.09
C LEU A 143 -4.12 9.70 0.38
N LYS A 144 -4.15 10.49 -0.69
CA LYS A 144 -4.62 11.89 -0.68
C LYS A 144 -5.68 12.02 -1.77
N GLU A 145 -5.82 13.21 -2.34
CA GLU A 145 -6.76 13.46 -3.44
C GLU A 145 -6.39 12.75 -4.73
N ARG A 146 -5.11 12.48 -5.00
CA ARG A 146 -4.65 11.87 -6.25
C ARG A 146 -3.75 10.68 -5.99
N LEU A 147 -3.85 9.67 -6.85
CA LEU A 147 -2.98 8.50 -6.79
C LEU A 147 -1.62 8.81 -7.38
N THR A 148 -0.56 8.60 -6.60
CA THR A 148 0.81 8.65 -7.13
C THR A 148 1.19 7.31 -7.75
N LYS A 149 2.18 7.32 -8.66
CA LYS A 149 2.71 6.08 -9.26
C LYS A 149 3.20 5.08 -8.19
N LEU A 150 3.87 5.58 -7.15
CA LEU A 150 4.33 4.77 -6.03
C LEU A 150 3.17 4.16 -5.24
N GLN A 151 2.12 4.94 -4.92
CA GLN A 151 0.93 4.42 -4.23
C GLN A 151 0.21 3.33 -5.02
N ALA A 152 0.16 3.45 -6.35
CA ALA A 152 -0.36 2.38 -7.20
C ALA A 152 0.42 1.06 -7.02
N GLY A 153 1.74 1.15 -6.79
CA GLY A 153 2.61 0.02 -6.49
C GLY A 153 2.32 -0.70 -5.17
N PHE A 154 1.58 -0.07 -4.26
CA PHE A 154 1.16 -0.65 -2.98
C PHE A 154 -0.29 -1.16 -2.99
N LEU A 155 -1.02 -0.99 -4.09
CA LEU A 155 -2.40 -1.47 -4.19
C LEU A 155 -2.42 -3.00 -4.30
N TYR A 156 -3.29 -3.60 -3.51
CA TYR A 156 -3.76 -4.98 -3.60
C TYR A 156 -5.16 -5.01 -4.22
N PHE A 157 -5.61 -6.20 -4.63
CA PHE A 157 -6.95 -6.41 -5.15
C PHE A 157 -7.63 -7.59 -4.44
N SER A 158 -8.95 -7.51 -4.32
CA SER A 158 -9.77 -8.63 -3.86
C SER A 158 -11.21 -8.47 -4.34
N GLN A 159 -11.92 -9.57 -4.49
CA GLN A 159 -13.31 -9.57 -4.91
C GLN A 159 -14.25 -8.86 -3.93
N ASN A 160 -13.92 -8.82 -2.62
CA ASN A 160 -14.79 -8.23 -1.60
C ASN A 160 -14.46 -6.76 -1.27
N ARG A 161 -13.24 -6.28 -1.56
CA ARG A 161 -12.81 -4.90 -1.27
C ARG A 161 -12.39 -4.10 -2.50
N GLY A 162 -12.23 -4.71 -3.66
CA GLY A 162 -11.66 -4.08 -4.84
C GLY A 162 -10.20 -3.70 -4.62
N PHE A 163 -9.76 -2.62 -5.29
CA PHE A 163 -8.46 -2.00 -5.02
C PHE A 163 -8.41 -1.51 -3.57
N HIS A 164 -7.36 -1.92 -2.86
CA HIS A 164 -7.17 -1.57 -1.46
C HIS A 164 -5.69 -1.48 -1.08
N LEU A 165 -5.38 -0.76 0.00
CA LEU A 165 -4.06 -0.72 0.62
C LEU A 165 -4.13 -0.52 2.13
N TRP A 166 -3.00 -0.69 2.80
CA TRP A 166 -2.88 -0.60 4.25
C TRP A 166 -2.08 0.63 4.68
N GLU A 167 -2.63 1.37 5.64
CA GLU A 167 -2.02 2.55 6.26
C GLU A 167 -1.86 2.33 7.77
N LEU A 168 -0.77 2.82 8.34
CA LEU A 168 -0.49 2.79 9.77
C LEU A 168 -0.58 4.19 10.36
N ASP A 169 -1.38 4.35 11.42
CA ASP A 169 -1.46 5.58 12.21
C ASP A 169 -0.82 5.35 13.58
N LEU A 170 0.43 5.79 13.72
CA LEU A 170 1.14 5.72 15.00
C LEU A 170 0.48 6.57 16.09
N SER A 171 -0.08 7.73 15.74
CA SER A 171 -0.65 8.66 16.70
C SER A 171 -1.92 8.11 17.36
N LYS A 172 -2.74 7.42 16.56
CA LYS A 172 -3.97 6.77 17.03
C LYS A 172 -3.78 5.30 17.41
N LYS A 173 -2.63 4.71 17.07
CA LYS A 173 -2.34 3.27 17.22
C LYS A 173 -3.36 2.42 16.45
N GLU A 174 -3.51 2.71 15.16
CA GLU A 174 -4.50 2.09 14.28
C GLU A 174 -3.86 1.57 12.98
N LEU A 175 -4.34 0.42 12.53
CA LEU A 175 -4.15 -0.07 11.17
C LEU A 175 -5.41 0.30 10.38
N ARG A 176 -5.25 0.90 9.21
CA ARG A 176 -6.34 1.47 8.40
C ARG A 176 -6.33 0.78 7.04
N LEU A 177 -7.45 0.19 6.66
CA LEU A 177 -7.67 -0.36 5.32
C LEU A 177 -8.35 0.71 4.48
N GLN A 178 -7.66 1.23 3.46
CA GLN A 178 -8.30 2.01 2.40
C GLN A 178 -8.79 1.04 1.34
N TYR A 179 -10.08 1.06 1.02
CA TYR A 179 -10.69 0.10 0.11
C TYR A 179 -11.74 0.72 -0.79
N LEU A 180 -12.21 -0.07 -1.76
CA LEU A 180 -13.11 0.36 -2.82
C LEU A 180 -12.54 1.59 -3.53
N ILE A 181 -11.22 1.58 -3.77
CA ILE A 181 -10.49 2.72 -4.31
C ILE A 181 -10.85 2.88 -5.80
N HIS A 182 -11.39 4.05 -6.13
CA HIS A 182 -11.76 4.47 -7.48
C HIS A 182 -11.19 5.86 -7.76
N GLU A 183 -11.07 6.20 -9.04
CA GLU A 183 -10.63 7.52 -9.50
C GLU A 183 -11.70 8.12 -10.40
N ASP A 184 -12.05 9.40 -10.19
CA ASP A 184 -12.88 10.12 -11.14
C ASP A 184 -12.09 10.62 -12.35
N LEU A 185 -12.78 11.00 -13.42
CA LEU A 185 -12.11 11.46 -14.65
C LEU A 185 -11.28 12.75 -14.50
N ARG A 186 -11.39 13.46 -13.36
CA ARG A 186 -10.52 14.59 -12.98
C ARG A 186 -9.26 14.15 -12.24
N GLY A 187 -9.14 12.86 -11.90
CA GLY A 187 -8.03 12.28 -11.17
C GLY A 187 -8.21 12.30 -9.65
N ARG A 188 -9.43 12.54 -9.14
CA ARG A 188 -9.69 12.53 -7.70
C ARG A 188 -9.98 11.11 -7.23
N LEU A 189 -9.34 10.70 -6.15
CA LEU A 189 -9.58 9.43 -5.48
C LEU A 189 -10.86 9.47 -4.64
N HIS A 190 -11.59 8.35 -4.69
CA HIS A 190 -12.74 8.04 -3.86
C HIS A 190 -12.50 6.66 -3.23
N TYR A 191 -12.64 6.54 -1.92
CA TYR A 191 -12.40 5.30 -1.19
C TYR A 191 -13.09 5.32 0.18
N GLN A 192 -13.23 4.14 0.78
CA GLN A 192 -13.70 3.96 2.15
C GLN A 192 -12.54 3.57 3.06
N THR A 193 -12.66 3.89 4.34
CA THR A 193 -11.69 3.50 5.37
C THR A 193 -12.33 2.56 6.38
N GLU A 194 -11.70 1.43 6.65
CA GLU A 194 -11.96 0.60 7.83
C GLU A 194 -10.79 0.71 8.80
N ILE A 195 -11.09 0.80 10.10
CA ILE A 195 -10.10 1.09 11.15
C ILE A 195 -10.01 -0.09 12.11
N PHE A 196 -8.78 -0.50 12.41
CA PHE A 196 -8.46 -1.58 13.33
C PHE A 196 -7.47 -1.08 14.39
N PRO A 197 -7.93 -0.81 15.62
CA PRO A 197 -7.03 -0.42 16.70
C PRO A 197 -6.04 -1.55 17.03
N PHE A 198 -4.79 -1.18 17.29
CA PHE A 198 -3.71 -2.12 17.53
C PHE A 198 -4.02 -3.04 18.71
N GLY A 199 -3.83 -4.34 18.50
CA GLY A 199 -3.92 -5.36 19.55
C GLY A 199 -5.34 -5.73 20.00
N GLN A 200 -6.40 -5.16 19.42
CA GLN A 200 -7.78 -5.49 19.79
C GLN A 200 -8.30 -6.79 19.14
N LYS A 201 -7.88 -7.07 17.91
CA LYS A 201 -8.18 -8.31 17.17
C LYS A 201 -6.87 -9.00 16.79
N SER A 202 -6.95 -10.24 16.31
CA SER A 202 -5.81 -10.89 15.65
C SER A 202 -5.29 -10.04 14.50
N LEU A 203 -3.97 -9.81 14.41
CA LEU A 203 -3.38 -9.08 13.29
C LEU A 203 -3.58 -9.87 11.99
N LEU A 204 -3.39 -11.20 12.06
CA LEU A 204 -3.57 -12.07 10.91
C LEU A 204 -5.02 -12.14 10.44
N GLU A 205 -6.01 -12.08 11.34
CA GLU A 205 -7.42 -11.95 10.94
C GLU A 205 -7.69 -10.62 10.27
N VAL A 206 -7.17 -9.52 10.83
CA VAL A 206 -7.33 -8.17 10.26
C VAL A 206 -6.77 -8.11 8.84
N LEU A 207 -5.56 -8.61 8.61
CA LEU A 207 -4.93 -8.61 7.28
C LEU A 207 -5.67 -9.47 6.25
N ARG A 208 -6.43 -10.49 6.70
CA ARG A 208 -7.27 -11.33 5.83
C ARG A 208 -8.62 -10.71 5.49
N THR A 209 -9.06 -9.65 6.17
CA THR A 209 -10.39 -9.04 5.97
C THR A 209 -10.75 -8.74 4.50
N PRO A 210 -9.83 -8.35 3.60
CA PRO A 210 -10.20 -8.14 2.19
C PRO A 210 -10.67 -9.42 1.47
N TYR A 211 -10.25 -10.58 1.95
CA TYR A 211 -10.49 -11.88 1.30
C TYR A 211 -11.59 -12.70 1.98
N LEU A 212 -12.06 -12.28 3.16
CA LEU A 212 -13.13 -12.95 3.88
C LEU A 212 -14.53 -12.56 3.36
N SER A 213 -15.47 -13.48 3.50
CA SER A 213 -16.90 -13.23 3.23
C SER A 213 -17.44 -12.15 4.16
N GLN A 214 -18.20 -11.21 3.59
CA GLN A 214 -18.69 -10.03 4.31
C GLN A 214 -19.91 -9.40 3.63
N PRO A 215 -20.66 -8.54 4.34
CA PRO A 215 -21.73 -7.75 3.74
C PRO A 215 -21.24 -6.91 2.56
N MET A 216 -22.10 -6.77 1.55
CA MET A 216 -21.78 -5.95 0.38
C MET A 216 -21.58 -4.49 0.82
N GLN A 217 -20.38 -3.98 0.59
CA GLN A 217 -20.10 -2.56 0.79
C GLN A 217 -20.51 -1.79 -0.45
N GLN A 218 -20.76 -0.50 -0.26
CA GLN A 218 -21.06 0.42 -1.36
C GLN A 218 -20.60 1.83 -1.02
N MET A 219 -20.29 2.61 -2.05
CA MET A 219 -19.90 4.01 -1.93
C MET A 219 -20.64 4.86 -2.94
N ALA A 220 -21.31 5.91 -2.47
CA ALA A 220 -22.03 6.84 -3.33
C ALA A 220 -21.09 7.96 -3.82
N VAL A 221 -21.05 8.16 -5.14
CA VAL A 221 -20.33 9.26 -5.78
C VAL A 221 -21.34 10.12 -6.53
N VAL A 222 -21.45 11.40 -6.12
CA VAL A 222 -22.37 12.35 -6.77
C VAL A 222 -21.88 12.64 -8.19
N LEU A 223 -22.80 12.64 -9.15
CA LEU A 223 -22.49 12.96 -10.54
C LEU A 223 -21.92 14.39 -10.64
N ASP A 224 -20.73 14.52 -11.22
CA ASP A 224 -20.14 15.82 -11.51
C ASP A 224 -20.84 16.48 -12.70
N ARG A 225 -21.86 17.28 -12.40
CA ARG A 225 -22.64 18.04 -13.40
C ARG A 225 -21.81 19.10 -14.14
N THR A 226 -20.63 19.44 -13.64
CA THR A 226 -19.73 20.44 -14.25
C THR A 226 -18.61 19.81 -15.07
N PHE A 227 -18.65 18.50 -15.26
CA PHE A 227 -17.57 17.75 -15.90
C PHE A 227 -17.28 18.20 -17.34
N LEU A 228 -18.31 18.42 -18.16
CA LEU A 228 -18.12 18.89 -19.54
C LEU A 228 -17.49 20.29 -19.60
N THR A 229 -17.84 21.18 -18.67
CA THR A 229 -17.19 22.49 -18.52
C THR A 229 -15.72 22.33 -18.13
N TYR A 230 -15.41 21.36 -17.27
CA TYR A 230 -14.02 21.03 -16.95
C TYR A 230 -13.25 20.55 -18.19
N VAL A 231 -13.82 19.63 -18.98
CA VAL A 231 -13.19 19.16 -20.23
C VAL A 231 -12.91 20.33 -21.18
N GLN A 232 -13.87 21.24 -21.37
CA GLN A 232 -13.67 22.46 -22.17
C GLN A 232 -12.49 23.30 -21.67
N GLN A 233 -12.39 23.53 -20.36
CA GLN A 233 -11.27 24.25 -19.77
C GLN A 233 -9.95 23.52 -20.01
N GLN A 234 -9.93 22.19 -19.89
CA GLN A 234 -8.71 21.41 -20.12
C GLN A 234 -8.23 21.46 -21.58
N LEU A 235 -9.14 21.50 -22.55
CA LEU A 235 -8.80 21.72 -23.96
C LEU A 235 -8.23 23.13 -24.18
N PHE A 236 -8.85 24.16 -23.59
CA PHE A 236 -8.36 25.53 -23.69
C PHE A 236 -6.93 25.69 -23.16
N TYR A 237 -6.65 25.10 -21.99
CA TYR A 237 -5.30 25.07 -21.42
C TYR A 237 -4.38 23.99 -22.00
N ARG A 238 -4.83 23.28 -23.05
CA ARG A 238 -4.07 22.26 -23.79
C ARG A 238 -3.49 21.16 -22.88
N HIS A 239 -4.28 20.70 -21.91
CA HIS A 239 -3.85 19.64 -21.00
C HIS A 239 -3.55 18.34 -21.77
N PRO A 240 -2.36 17.71 -21.62
CA PRO A 240 -1.90 16.62 -22.49
C PRO A 240 -2.87 15.44 -22.63
N LYS A 241 -3.46 14.97 -21.51
CA LYS A 241 -4.47 13.89 -21.50
C LYS A 241 -5.64 14.18 -22.44
N TRP A 242 -6.18 15.39 -22.37
CA TRP A 242 -7.38 15.78 -23.10
C TRP A 242 -7.08 16.12 -24.55
N MET A 243 -5.90 16.69 -24.81
CA MET A 243 -5.42 16.92 -26.18
C MET A 243 -5.21 15.62 -26.95
N ARG A 244 -4.65 14.58 -26.31
CA ARG A 244 -4.49 13.26 -26.95
C ARG A 244 -5.84 12.65 -27.31
N LEU A 245 -6.80 12.65 -26.39
CA LEU A 245 -8.15 12.15 -26.67
C LEU A 245 -8.85 12.94 -27.80
N GLN A 246 -8.67 14.26 -27.81
CA GLN A 246 -9.19 15.12 -28.88
C GLN A 246 -8.53 14.83 -30.23
N GLU A 247 -7.23 14.56 -30.27
CA GLU A 247 -6.50 14.16 -31.49
C GLU A 247 -7.02 12.82 -32.03
N GLU A 248 -7.21 11.83 -31.16
CA GLU A 248 -7.78 10.52 -31.52
C GLU A 248 -9.19 10.64 -32.12
N LEU A 249 -10.04 11.50 -31.55
CA LEU A 249 -11.38 11.77 -32.08
C LEU A 249 -11.35 12.55 -33.40
N TYR A 250 -10.44 13.52 -33.54
CA TYR A 250 -10.30 14.28 -34.77
C TYR A 250 -9.94 13.40 -35.97
N LEU A 251 -9.08 12.39 -35.76
CA LEU A 251 -8.75 11.41 -36.80
C LEU A 251 -9.97 10.59 -37.28
N GLN A 252 -11.01 10.53 -36.46
CA GLN A 252 -12.29 9.88 -36.77
C GLN A 252 -13.36 10.88 -37.25
N GLY A 253 -13.01 12.15 -37.43
CA GLY A 253 -13.93 13.21 -37.86
C GLY A 253 -14.83 13.76 -36.75
N HIS A 254 -14.51 13.53 -35.48
CA HIS A 254 -15.31 13.96 -34.33
C HIS A 254 -14.58 15.00 -33.47
N HIS A 255 -15.33 15.79 -32.71
CA HIS A 255 -14.79 16.73 -31.74
C HIS A 255 -15.21 16.38 -30.30
N LEU A 256 -14.30 16.50 -29.31
CA LEU A 256 -14.60 16.17 -27.91
C LEU A 256 -15.75 17.03 -27.34
N MET A 257 -15.93 18.23 -27.87
CA MET A 257 -17.01 19.15 -27.48
C MET A 257 -18.38 18.84 -28.07
N GLU A 258 -18.46 17.94 -29.05
CA GLU A 258 -19.73 17.43 -29.57
C GLU A 258 -20.27 16.28 -28.72
N LEU A 259 -19.42 15.68 -27.87
CA LEU A 259 -19.76 14.52 -27.08
C LEU A 259 -20.50 14.91 -25.79
N GLY A 260 -21.59 14.22 -25.53
CA GLY A 260 -22.35 14.34 -24.30
C GLY A 260 -21.70 13.63 -23.12
N LEU A 261 -22.33 13.73 -21.95
CA LEU A 261 -21.84 13.10 -20.72
C LEU A 261 -21.88 11.57 -20.79
N ASP A 262 -22.75 11.02 -21.62
CA ASP A 262 -22.93 9.60 -21.92
C ASP A 262 -21.65 8.96 -22.46
N PHE A 263 -20.89 9.68 -23.30
CA PHE A 263 -19.59 9.20 -23.80
C PHE A 263 -18.58 8.97 -22.67
N PHE A 264 -18.63 9.80 -21.62
CA PHE A 264 -17.70 9.73 -20.51
C PHE A 264 -18.20 8.85 -19.37
N TYR A 265 -19.48 8.47 -19.37
CA TYR A 265 -20.08 7.73 -18.28
C TYR A 265 -19.57 6.26 -18.26
N PRO A 266 -19.29 5.68 -17.08
CA PRO A 266 -19.29 6.27 -15.74
C PRO A 266 -18.11 7.22 -15.47
N LEU A 267 -18.35 8.27 -14.67
CA LEU A 267 -17.35 9.31 -14.36
C LEU A 267 -16.38 8.92 -13.24
N CYS A 268 -16.75 7.98 -12.36
CA CYS A 268 -15.86 7.40 -11.37
C CYS A 268 -15.58 5.95 -11.75
N ARG A 269 -14.31 5.57 -11.87
CA ARG A 269 -13.88 4.30 -12.46
C ARG A 269 -12.85 3.58 -11.57
N PRO A 270 -12.71 2.26 -11.72
CA PRO A 270 -11.63 1.53 -11.08
C PRO A 270 -10.26 2.09 -11.46
N ILE A 271 -9.26 1.88 -10.59
CA ILE A 271 -7.91 2.36 -10.85
C ILE A 271 -7.33 1.69 -12.08
N LEU A 272 -6.87 2.50 -13.04
CA LEU A 272 -6.11 2.05 -14.21
C LEU A 272 -4.66 2.51 -14.06
N SER A 273 -3.74 1.57 -13.87
CA SER A 273 -2.31 1.86 -13.71
C SER A 273 -1.46 0.72 -14.23
N GLN A 274 -0.32 1.06 -14.85
CA GLN A 274 0.72 0.09 -15.22
C GLN A 274 1.61 -0.31 -14.03
N ASN A 275 1.43 0.32 -12.87
CA ASN A 275 2.27 0.13 -11.69
C ASN A 275 1.57 -0.69 -10.60
N LEU A 276 0.67 -1.61 -10.94
CA LEU A 276 -0.06 -2.45 -9.98
C LEU A 276 0.81 -3.65 -9.52
N LEU A 277 1.87 -3.36 -8.76
CA LEU A 277 2.94 -4.34 -8.52
C LEU A 277 2.57 -5.53 -7.62
N GLN A 278 1.59 -5.36 -6.73
CA GLN A 278 1.17 -6.42 -5.80
C GLN A 278 0.06 -7.32 -6.37
N ILE A 279 -0.47 -7.00 -7.54
CA ILE A 279 -1.62 -7.68 -8.15
C ILE A 279 -1.10 -8.56 -9.28
N GLU A 280 -1.17 -9.88 -9.08
CA GLU A 280 -0.78 -10.89 -10.08
C GLU A 280 -1.99 -11.43 -10.85
N GLU A 281 -3.20 -11.22 -10.34
CA GLU A 281 -4.43 -11.64 -10.98
C GLU A 281 -4.84 -10.69 -12.12
N ASP A 282 -5.48 -11.25 -13.14
CA ASP A 282 -6.08 -10.47 -14.21
C ASP A 282 -7.36 -9.79 -13.72
N VAL A 283 -7.37 -8.46 -13.79
CA VAL A 283 -8.50 -7.61 -13.38
C VAL A 283 -9.31 -7.09 -14.57
N GLU A 284 -8.99 -7.51 -15.80
CA GLU A 284 -9.68 -7.06 -17.01
C GLU A 284 -11.17 -7.42 -16.99
N ASP A 285 -11.48 -8.63 -16.51
CA ASP A 285 -12.87 -9.08 -16.33
C ASP A 285 -13.67 -8.13 -15.43
N TYR A 286 -13.04 -7.60 -14.38
CA TYR A 286 -13.67 -6.63 -13.49
C TYR A 286 -13.92 -5.31 -14.23
N TYR A 287 -12.96 -4.79 -14.99
CA TYR A 287 -13.15 -3.56 -15.77
C TYR A 287 -14.29 -3.70 -16.78
N GLN A 288 -14.35 -4.81 -17.52
CA GLN A 288 -15.40 -5.04 -18.50
C GLN A 288 -16.79 -5.15 -17.85
N GLN A 289 -16.90 -5.88 -16.74
CA GLN A 289 -18.14 -6.02 -15.97
C GLN A 289 -18.61 -4.68 -15.39
N PHE A 290 -17.68 -3.91 -14.83
CA PHE A 290 -17.94 -2.57 -14.33
C PHE A 290 -18.51 -1.66 -15.42
N MET A 291 -17.83 -1.58 -16.57
CA MET A 291 -18.25 -0.74 -17.68
C MET A 291 -19.62 -1.16 -18.23
N THR A 292 -19.82 -2.46 -18.45
CA THR A 292 -21.09 -3.02 -18.95
C THR A 292 -22.25 -2.67 -18.01
N TYR A 293 -22.05 -2.84 -16.70
CA TYR A 293 -23.07 -2.54 -15.70
C TYR A 293 -23.51 -1.08 -15.78
N TYR A 294 -22.59 -0.11 -15.69
CA TYR A 294 -22.97 1.31 -15.70
C TYR A 294 -23.49 1.78 -17.05
N GLN A 295 -22.98 1.26 -18.17
CA GLN A 295 -23.53 1.57 -19.49
C GLN A 295 -25.00 1.11 -19.61
N SER A 296 -25.35 -0.04 -19.04
CA SER A 296 -26.75 -0.54 -19.04
C SER A 296 -27.71 0.29 -18.18
N GLN A 297 -27.22 0.92 -17.10
CA GLN A 297 -28.03 1.72 -16.17
C GLN A 297 -28.28 3.15 -16.68
N GLY A 298 -27.48 3.62 -17.64
CA GLY A 298 -27.46 5.01 -18.07
C GLY A 298 -26.99 5.97 -16.96
N ILE A 299 -27.02 7.27 -17.28
CA ILE A 299 -26.53 8.31 -16.37
C ILE A 299 -27.48 8.47 -15.19
N GLN A 300 -26.95 8.31 -13.97
CA GLN A 300 -27.68 8.51 -12.72
C GLN A 300 -27.15 9.74 -11.95
N PRO A 301 -28.00 10.44 -11.17
CA PRO A 301 -27.55 11.58 -10.33
C PRO A 301 -26.49 11.21 -9.29
N VAL A 302 -26.48 9.94 -8.88
CA VAL A 302 -25.52 9.36 -7.94
C VAL A 302 -25.07 8.00 -8.51
N GLN A 303 -23.77 7.82 -8.65
CA GLN A 303 -23.16 6.55 -9.00
C GLN A 303 -22.88 5.77 -7.72
N ILE A 304 -23.55 4.65 -7.50
CA ILE A 304 -23.27 3.75 -6.38
C ILE A 304 -22.23 2.72 -6.82
N LEU A 305 -21.03 2.80 -6.26
CA LEU A 305 -19.90 1.89 -6.50
C LEU A 305 -19.99 0.68 -5.58
N TYR A 306 -19.73 -0.51 -6.13
CA TYR A 306 -19.69 -1.78 -5.43
C TYR A 306 -18.33 -2.50 -5.58
N PRO A 307 -17.98 -3.43 -4.69
CA PRO A 307 -16.85 -4.34 -4.86
C PRO A 307 -16.97 -5.22 -6.13
N PRO A 308 -15.84 -5.72 -6.67
CA PRO A 308 -15.82 -6.50 -7.92
C PRO A 308 -16.82 -7.67 -7.97
N ARG A 309 -16.97 -8.41 -6.86
CA ARG A 309 -17.89 -9.56 -6.78
C ARG A 309 -19.35 -9.22 -7.13
N PHE A 310 -19.77 -7.97 -6.93
CA PHE A 310 -21.12 -7.53 -7.26
C PHE A 310 -21.34 -7.60 -8.77
N TYR A 311 -20.43 -7.04 -9.56
CA TYR A 311 -20.57 -6.97 -11.01
C TYR A 311 -20.44 -8.36 -11.66
N ALA A 312 -19.63 -9.24 -11.07
CA ALA A 312 -19.53 -10.64 -11.49
C ALA A 312 -20.87 -11.38 -11.35
N GLN A 313 -21.69 -11.03 -10.36
CA GLN A 313 -23.01 -11.62 -10.13
C GLN A 313 -24.10 -11.05 -11.04
N GLN A 314 -23.89 -9.88 -11.66
CA GLN A 314 -24.86 -9.29 -12.59
C GLN A 314 -24.83 -9.92 -13.99
N LYS A 315 -23.89 -10.83 -14.26
CA LYS A 315 -23.76 -11.56 -15.55
C LYS A 315 -24.73 -12.75 -15.69
N SER A 316 -25.70 -12.92 -14.79
CA SER A 316 -26.70 -14.02 -14.85
C SER A 316 -27.98 -13.63 -15.57
#